data_AF-F6TUG7-F1
#
_entry.id   AF-F6TUG7-F1
#
_cell.length_a   1.000
_cell.length_b   1.000
_cell.length_c   1.000
_cell.angle_alpha   90.00
_cell.angle_beta   90.00
_cell.angle_gamma   90.00
#
_symmetry.space_group_name_H-M   'P 1'
#
loop_
_entity.id
_entity.type
_entity.pdbx_description
1 polymer ?
#
loop_
_entity_poly.entity_id
_entity_poly.type
_entity_poly.pdbx_seq_one_letter_code
_entity_poly.pdbx_strand_id
1 'polypeptide(L)'
;MSEADKAKVIYKDFDRIVKARTSGGQVSALDEQRLRDYQIRRLRRLWLKDQILTAREPLLPPAKLTRIEKFQAAEDKFWGRFLKFRTLTPYLYLGSNFKEIPLLMLYKLQRSIRTYLFVFIPGTLIPLYFLMNMDSKIPNSSIQEKPRVYPGEKTFKARLEDVKIDPSTGQFQLPDAK
;
A
#
# COMPACT_ATOMS: atom_id res chain seq x y z
N MET A 1 40.01 -12.40 32.20
CA MET A 1 38.76 -12.07 32.96
C MET A 1 37.63 -11.84 31.97
N SER A 2 36.50 -12.53 32.14
CA SER A 2 35.29 -12.32 31.34
C SER A 2 34.73 -10.91 31.55
N GLU A 3 34.03 -10.34 30.57
CA GLU A 3 33.37 -9.02 30.70
C GLU A 3 32.38 -8.99 31.88
N ALA A 4 31.70 -10.11 32.13
CA ALA A 4 30.81 -10.27 33.28
C ALA A 4 31.57 -10.16 34.61
N ASP A 5 32.81 -10.65 34.67
CA ASP A 5 33.64 -10.58 35.87
C ASP A 5 34.15 -9.15 36.09
N LYS A 6 34.54 -8.44 35.03
CA LYS A 6 34.90 -7.01 35.10
C LYS A 6 33.74 -6.16 35.59
N ALA A 7 32.52 -6.42 35.10
CA ALA A 7 31.32 -5.73 35.54
C ALA A 7 31.05 -5.94 37.05
N LYS A 8 31.15 -7.19 37.54
CA LYS A 8 30.97 -7.51 38.96
C LYS A 8 31.96 -6.76 39.87
N VAL A 9 33.22 -6.61 39.43
CA VAL A 9 34.23 -5.85 40.18
C VAL A 9 33.84 -4.37 40.26
N ILE A 10 33.43 -3.78 39.14
CA ILE A 10 33.00 -2.37 39.07
C ILE A 10 31.80 -2.10 40.01
N TYR A 11 30.81 -3.00 40.06
CA TYR A 11 29.65 -2.84 40.95
C TYR A 11 30.01 -2.96 42.44
N LYS A 12 30.92 -3.88 42.80
CA LYS A 12 31.40 -4.02 44.18
C LYS A 12 32.13 -2.75 44.67
N ASP A 13 32.85 -2.07 43.78
CA ASP A 13 33.53 -0.81 44.10
C ASP A 13 32.53 0.32 44.39
N PHE A 14 31.45 0.44 43.61
CA PHE A 14 30.40 1.44 43.87
C PHE A 14 29.64 1.19 45.17
N ASP A 15 29.32 -0.06 45.50
CA ASP A 15 28.65 -0.40 46.76
C ASP A 15 29.51 -0.05 47.98
N ARG A 16 30.83 -0.21 47.88
CA ARG A 16 31.77 0.23 48.91
C ARG A 16 31.72 1.75 49.10
N ILE A 17 31.74 2.51 48.01
CA ILE A 17 31.69 3.99 48.04
C ILE A 17 30.36 4.46 48.65
N VAL A 18 29.24 3.83 48.29
CA VAL A 18 27.92 4.15 48.86
C VAL A 18 27.89 3.87 50.35
N LYS A 19 28.37 2.70 50.80
CA LYS A 19 28.44 2.34 52.23
C LYS A 19 29.26 3.34 53.04
N ALA A 20 30.44 3.71 52.53
CA ALA A 20 31.32 4.69 53.17
C ALA A 20 30.65 6.08 53.31
N ARG A 21 29.88 6.50 52.30
CA ARG A 21 29.13 7.75 52.35
C ARG A 21 27.96 7.68 53.33
N THR A 22 27.21 6.58 53.35
CA THR A 22 26.08 6.39 54.26
C THR A 22 26.50 6.27 55.72
N SER A 23 27.72 5.78 55.99
CA SER A 23 28.30 5.77 57.34
C SER A 23 28.86 7.13 57.77
N GLY A 24 28.65 8.20 56.99
CA GLY A 24 29.17 9.54 57.29
C GLY A 24 30.67 9.72 57.04
N GLY A 25 31.31 8.78 56.34
CA GLY A 25 32.72 8.85 56.00
C GLY A 25 32.99 9.83 54.85
N GLN A 26 34.16 10.47 54.87
CA GLN A 26 34.60 11.32 53.76
C GLN A 26 35.05 10.45 52.57
N VAL A 27 34.49 10.72 51.40
CA VAL A 27 34.80 10.04 50.14
C VAL A 27 35.67 10.95 49.28
N SER A 28 36.61 10.38 48.51
CA SER A 28 37.45 11.17 47.61
C SER A 28 36.61 11.85 46.53
N ALA A 29 36.97 13.07 46.12
CA ALA A 29 36.23 13.81 45.09
C ALA A 29 36.12 13.05 43.75
N LEU A 30 37.13 12.24 43.40
CA LEU A 30 37.11 11.39 42.21
C LEU A 30 36.08 10.25 42.34
N ASP A 31 35.98 9.64 43.51
CA ASP A 31 35.01 8.58 43.76
C ASP A 31 33.57 9.13 43.82
N GLU A 32 33.39 10.38 44.28
CA GLU A 32 32.10 11.07 44.19
C GLU A 32 31.67 11.35 42.75
N GLN A 33 32.59 11.81 41.88
CA GLN A 33 32.31 12.02 40.46
C GLN A 33 31.92 10.71 39.78
N ARG A 34 32.67 9.62 40.06
CA ARG A 34 32.36 8.28 39.53
C ARG A 34 30.97 7.80 39.97
N LEU A 35 30.62 7.98 41.25
CA LEU A 35 29.32 7.62 41.78
C LEU A 35 28.19 8.41 41.11
N ARG A 36 28.38 9.72 40.94
CA ARG A 36 27.42 10.61 40.26
C ARG A 36 27.21 10.21 38.81
N ASP A 37 28.28 9.96 38.06
CA ASP A 37 28.16 9.55 36.65
C ASP A 37 27.48 8.19 36.51
N TYR A 38 27.74 7.27 37.44
CA TYR A 38 27.04 5.99 37.50
C TYR A 38 25.53 6.18 37.74
N GLN A 39 25.14 7.02 38.69
CA GLN A 39 23.75 7.34 38.97
C GLN A 39 23.06 7.98 37.75
N ILE A 40 23.70 8.96 37.11
CA ILE A 40 23.18 9.61 35.89
C ILE A 40 23.00 8.59 34.77
N ARG A 41 23.98 7.72 34.52
CA ARG A 41 23.87 6.66 33.51
C ARG A 41 22.74 5.68 33.81
N ARG A 42 22.55 5.32 35.09
CA ARG A 42 21.45 4.43 35.50
C ARG A 42 20.09 5.08 35.27
N LEU A 43 19.92 6.34 35.69
CA LEU A 43 18.70 7.12 35.44
C LEU A 43 18.44 7.28 33.95
N ARG A 44 19.48 7.54 33.15
CA ARG A 44 19.36 7.65 31.70
C ARG A 44 18.88 6.34 31.05
N ARG A 45 19.38 5.18 31.50
CA ARG A 45 18.93 3.87 31.00
C ARG A 45 17.47 3.57 31.35
N LEU A 46 17.04 3.95 32.56
CA LEU A 46 15.63 3.80 32.98
C LEU A 46 14.73 4.73 32.17
N TRP A 47 15.11 6.00 32.01
CA TRP A 47 14.39 6.94 31.17
C TRP A 47 14.27 6.45 29.72
N LEU A 48 15.35 5.91 29.14
CA LEU A 48 15.34 5.37 27.77
C LEU A 48 14.44 4.14 27.65
N LYS A 49 14.36 3.32 28.70
CA LYS A 49 13.45 2.17 28.76
C LYS A 49 11.99 2.62 28.80
N ASP A 50 11.69 3.69 29.52
CA ASP A 50 10.33 4.26 29.58
C ASP A 50 9.88 4.89 28.25
N GLN A 51 10.82 5.28 27.38
CA GLN A 51 10.49 5.71 26.01
C GLN A 51 10.15 4.57 25.05
N ILE A 52 10.42 3.32 25.43
CA ILE A 52 10.03 2.18 24.60
C ILE A 52 8.52 2.07 24.70
N LEU A 53 7.84 2.64 23.69
CA LEU A 53 6.41 2.49 23.53
C LEU A 53 6.09 1.00 23.41
N THR A 54 5.32 0.50 24.37
CA THR A 54 4.64 -0.79 24.24
C THR A 54 3.77 -0.77 22.99
N ALA A 55 3.56 -1.92 22.34
CA ALA A 55 2.56 -2.10 21.30
C ALA A 55 1.15 -1.98 21.90
N ARG A 56 0.81 -0.80 22.45
CA ARG A 56 -0.55 -0.45 22.81
C ARG A 56 -1.34 -0.34 21.51
N GLU A 57 -2.62 -0.64 21.65
CA GLU A 57 -3.63 -0.58 20.61
C GLU A 57 -3.46 0.65 19.71
N PRO A 58 -3.80 0.51 18.42
CA PRO A 58 -3.53 1.54 17.42
C PRO A 58 -4.01 2.91 17.92
N LEU A 59 -3.08 3.87 17.95
CA LEU A 59 -3.31 5.25 18.43
C LEU A 59 -4.41 5.98 17.62
N LEU A 60 -4.76 5.44 16.45
CA LEU A 60 -5.78 5.96 15.55
C LEU A 60 -6.87 4.90 15.36
N PRO A 61 -8.14 5.33 15.26
CA PRO A 61 -9.21 4.41 14.87
C PRO A 61 -8.90 3.78 13.52
N PRO A 62 -9.35 2.55 13.26
CA PRO A 62 -9.18 1.92 11.95
C PRO A 62 -9.74 2.83 10.87
N ALA A 63 -9.00 2.97 9.76
CA ALA A 63 -9.42 3.79 8.64
C ALA A 63 -10.84 3.41 8.20
N LYS A 64 -11.68 4.42 7.94
CA LYS A 64 -13.05 4.20 7.46
C LYS A 64 -12.97 3.59 6.06
N LEU A 65 -13.13 2.27 6.00
CA LEU A 65 -13.15 1.53 4.74
C LEU A 65 -14.29 2.06 3.85
N THR A 66 -14.00 2.24 2.57
CA THR A 66 -15.02 2.54 1.55
C THR A 66 -16.01 1.38 1.43
N ARG A 67 -17.18 1.62 0.83
CA ARG A 67 -18.21 0.56 0.68
C ARG A 67 -17.66 -0.66 -0.08
N ILE A 68 -16.78 -0.43 -1.05
CA ILE A 68 -16.11 -1.46 -1.84
C ILE A 68 -15.14 -2.26 -0.96
N GLU A 69 -14.29 -1.56 -0.19
CA GLU A 69 -13.35 -2.20 0.74
C GLU A 69 -14.07 -3.00 1.83
N LYS A 70 -15.20 -2.52 2.33
CA LYS A 70 -16.04 -3.28 3.28
C LYS A 70 -16.56 -4.57 2.67
N PHE A 71 -17.04 -4.51 1.43
CA PHE A 71 -17.51 -5.69 0.70
C PHE A 71 -16.37 -6.68 0.48
N GLN A 72 -15.21 -6.19 0.03
CA GLN A 72 -14.01 -7.02 -0.16
C GLN A 72 -13.54 -7.64 1.16
N ALA A 73 -13.51 -6.88 2.26
CA ALA A 73 -13.15 -7.39 3.58
C ALA A 73 -14.13 -8.45 4.10
N ALA A 74 -15.44 -8.29 3.83
CA ALA A 74 -16.45 -9.27 4.20
C ALA A 74 -16.32 -10.57 3.38
N GLU A 75 -16.12 -10.45 2.07
CA GLU A 75 -15.81 -11.59 1.18
C GLU A 75 -14.52 -12.27 1.63
N ASP A 76 -13.52 -11.47 2.02
CA ASP A 76 -12.23 -11.97 2.43
C ASP A 76 -12.32 -12.78 3.72
N LYS A 77 -13.10 -12.30 4.68
CA LYS A 77 -13.39 -13.00 5.93
C LYS A 77 -14.20 -14.26 5.67
N PHE A 78 -15.17 -14.21 4.76
CA PHE A 78 -15.98 -15.37 4.39
C PHE A 78 -15.12 -16.48 3.77
N TRP A 79 -14.36 -16.16 2.72
CA TRP A 79 -13.52 -17.15 2.03
C TRP A 79 -12.31 -17.58 2.85
N GLY A 80 -11.75 -16.71 3.71
CA GLY A 80 -10.65 -17.07 4.61
C GLY A 80 -11.01 -18.16 5.63
N ARG A 81 -12.30 -18.41 5.87
CA ARG A 81 -12.77 -19.54 6.70
C ARG A 81 -12.64 -20.89 5.98
N PHE A 82 -12.72 -20.89 4.64
CA PHE A 82 -12.77 -22.11 3.82
C PHE A 82 -11.47 -22.37 3.06
N LEU A 83 -10.77 -21.31 2.66
CA LEU A 83 -9.55 -21.35 1.87
C LEU A 83 -8.39 -20.82 2.70
N LYS A 84 -7.41 -21.68 2.96
CA LYS A 84 -6.14 -21.26 3.57
C LYS A 84 -5.29 -20.45 2.60
N PHE A 85 -5.39 -20.78 1.31
CA PHE A 85 -4.63 -20.15 0.25
C PHE A 85 -5.55 -19.60 -0.85
N ARG A 86 -5.20 -18.42 -1.37
CA ARG A 86 -5.98 -17.72 -2.41
C ARG A 86 -5.32 -17.69 -3.77
N THR A 87 -4.04 -18.05 -3.80
CA THR A 87 -3.22 -18.16 -4.99
C THR A 87 -3.01 -19.64 -5.30
N LEU A 88 -2.77 -19.95 -6.57
CA LEU A 88 -2.47 -21.31 -7.01
C LEU A 88 -1.04 -21.73 -6.65
N THR A 89 -0.15 -20.75 -6.39
CA THR A 89 1.27 -20.99 -6.08
C THR A 89 1.49 -21.94 -4.89
N PRO A 90 0.79 -21.82 -3.74
CA PRO A 90 1.00 -22.73 -2.62
C PRO A 90 0.45 -24.14 -2.90
N TYR A 91 -0.54 -24.30 -3.78
CA TYR A 91 -1.04 -25.63 -4.15
C TYR A 91 -0.07 -26.37 -5.06
N LEU A 92 0.60 -25.66 -5.98
CA LEU A 92 1.56 -26.25 -6.91
C LEU A 92 2.89 -26.60 -6.24
N TYR A 93 3.39 -25.75 -5.32
CA TYR A 93 4.73 -25.90 -4.73
C TYR A 93 4.75 -26.50 -3.32
N LEU A 94 3.68 -26.33 -2.53
CA LEU A 94 3.67 -26.71 -1.10
C LEU A 94 2.96 -28.05 -0.84
N GLY A 95 2.52 -28.79 -1.88
CA GLY A 95 1.83 -30.08 -1.71
C GLY A 95 0.52 -29.97 -0.91
N SER A 96 -0.15 -28.83 -1.04
CA SER A 96 -1.34 -28.49 -0.25
C SER A 96 -2.57 -29.33 -0.65
N ASN A 97 -3.47 -29.55 0.31
CA ASN A 97 -4.62 -30.44 0.22
C ASN A 97 -5.47 -30.23 -1.05
N PHE A 98 -5.46 -31.22 -1.96
CA PHE A 98 -6.27 -31.23 -3.20
C PHE A 98 -7.78 -31.05 -2.97
N LYS A 99 -8.25 -31.27 -1.73
CA LYS A 99 -9.66 -31.07 -1.31
C LYS A 99 -10.12 -29.61 -1.39
N GLU A 100 -9.20 -28.64 -1.32
CA GLU A 100 -9.54 -27.20 -1.37
C GLU A 100 -9.60 -26.64 -2.81
N ILE A 101 -9.15 -27.41 -3.81
CA ILE A 101 -9.17 -27.02 -5.23
C ILE A 101 -10.58 -26.68 -5.75
N PRO A 102 -11.63 -27.47 -5.53
CA PRO A 102 -12.97 -27.13 -6.02
C PRO A 102 -13.49 -25.81 -5.41
N LEU A 103 -13.20 -25.57 -4.13
CA LEU A 103 -13.54 -24.33 -3.44
C LEU A 103 -12.76 -23.13 -4.02
N LEU A 104 -11.48 -23.33 -4.35
CA LEU A 104 -10.67 -22.30 -4.98
C LEU A 104 -11.18 -21.96 -6.38
N MET A 105 -11.56 -22.97 -7.18
CA MET A 105 -12.19 -22.74 -8.49
C MET A 105 -13.47 -21.94 -8.36
N LEU A 106 -14.33 -22.28 -7.38
CA LEU A 106 -15.57 -21.55 -7.12
C LEU A 106 -15.30 -20.09 -6.73
N TYR A 107 -14.31 -19.85 -5.86
CA TYR A 107 -13.87 -18.50 -5.50
C TYR A 107 -13.37 -17.70 -6.72
N LYS A 108 -12.54 -18.31 -7.57
CA LYS A 108 -12.03 -17.66 -8.79
C LYS A 108 -13.15 -17.36 -9.78
N LEU A 109 -14.13 -18.26 -9.91
CA LEU A 109 -15.30 -18.10 -10.76
C LEU A 109 -16.20 -16.95 -10.25
N GLN A 110 -16.49 -16.90 -8.95
CA GLN A 110 -17.25 -15.79 -8.37
C GLN A 110 -16.52 -14.45 -8.62
N ARG A 111 -15.20 -14.43 -8.45
CA ARG A 111 -14.39 -13.23 -8.68
C ARG A 111 -14.40 -12.81 -10.15
N SER A 112 -14.31 -13.74 -11.10
CA SER A 112 -14.36 -13.44 -12.53
C SER A 112 -15.75 -12.93 -12.97
N ILE A 113 -16.82 -13.58 -12.49
CA ILE A 113 -18.21 -13.14 -12.72
C ILE A 113 -18.39 -11.70 -12.24
N ARG A 114 -17.89 -11.37 -11.05
CA ARG A 114 -17.95 -10.00 -10.53
C ARG A 114 -17.20 -9.00 -11.43
N THR A 115 -15.96 -9.30 -11.81
CA THR A 115 -15.21 -8.41 -12.70
C THR A 115 -15.95 -8.22 -14.02
N TYR A 116 -16.53 -9.29 -14.57
CA TYR A 116 -17.32 -9.23 -15.79
C TYR A 116 -18.55 -8.32 -15.63
N LEU A 117 -19.36 -8.53 -14.59
CA LEU A 117 -20.58 -7.77 -14.34
C LEU A 117 -20.33 -6.29 -14.03
N PHE A 118 -19.33 -5.97 -13.22
CA PHE A 118 -19.14 -4.60 -12.73
C PHE A 118 -18.13 -3.77 -13.53
N VAL A 119 -17.26 -4.41 -14.33
CA VAL A 119 -16.24 -3.70 -15.11
C VAL A 119 -16.53 -3.83 -16.60
N PHE A 120 -16.61 -5.06 -17.11
CA PHE A 120 -16.73 -5.29 -18.54
C PHE A 120 -18.10 -4.88 -19.08
N ILE A 121 -19.19 -5.25 -18.41
CA ILE A 121 -20.54 -4.91 -18.87
C ILE A 121 -20.78 -3.39 -18.94
N PRO A 122 -20.49 -2.59 -17.90
CA PRO A 122 -20.59 -1.13 -18.01
C PRO A 122 -19.60 -0.56 -19.04
N GLY A 123 -18.38 -1.10 -19.07
CA GLY A 123 -17.34 -0.69 -20.01
C GLY A 123 -17.69 -0.90 -21.48
N THR A 124 -18.57 -1.86 -21.81
CA THR A 124 -19.02 -2.10 -23.19
C THR A 124 -20.39 -1.48 -23.49
N LEU A 125 -21.34 -1.54 -22.54
CA LEU A 125 -22.69 -0.99 -22.73
C LEU A 125 -22.68 0.53 -22.85
N ILE A 126 -21.85 1.25 -22.09
CA ILE A 126 -21.82 2.71 -22.14
C ILE A 126 -21.34 3.19 -23.52
N PRO A 127 -20.19 2.75 -24.07
CA PRO A 127 -19.78 3.12 -25.42
C PRO A 127 -20.78 2.67 -26.49
N LEU A 128 -21.34 1.46 -26.37
CA LEU A 128 -22.32 0.96 -27.33
C LEU A 128 -23.60 1.80 -27.32
N TYR A 129 -24.08 2.19 -26.14
CA TYR A 129 -25.19 3.13 -25.99
C TYR A 129 -24.87 4.49 -26.64
N PHE A 130 -23.66 5.01 -26.44
CA PHE A 130 -23.25 6.25 -27.11
C PHE A 130 -23.23 6.10 -28.63
N LEU A 131 -22.61 5.05 -29.17
CA LEU A 131 -22.54 4.77 -30.61
C LEU A 131 -23.93 4.68 -31.26
N MET A 132 -24.86 3.98 -30.62
CA MET A 132 -26.24 3.86 -31.11
C MET A 132 -27.04 5.18 -31.05
N ASN A 133 -26.65 6.10 -30.17
CA ASN A 133 -27.31 7.39 -29.99
C ASN A 133 -26.53 8.56 -30.64
N MET A 134 -25.49 8.32 -31.44
CA MET A 134 -24.76 9.42 -32.09
C MET A 134 -25.54 10.05 -33.25
N ASP A 135 -26.46 9.30 -33.88
CA ASP A 135 -27.34 9.83 -34.94
C ASP A 135 -28.53 10.63 -34.38
N SER A 136 -28.88 10.45 -33.11
CA SER A 136 -29.98 11.17 -32.46
C SER A 136 -29.50 12.51 -31.90
N LYS A 137 -29.38 13.52 -32.76
CA LYS A 137 -29.18 14.97 -32.44
C LYS A 137 -28.71 15.22 -31.00
N ILE A 138 -27.45 14.88 -30.75
CA ILE A 138 -26.85 15.03 -29.42
C ILE A 138 -27.00 16.51 -29.03
N PRO A 139 -27.57 16.85 -27.86
CA PRO A 139 -27.53 18.23 -27.39
C PRO A 139 -26.06 18.65 -27.23
N ASN A 140 -25.78 19.95 -27.24
CA ASN A 140 -24.44 20.56 -27.23
C ASN A 140 -23.52 20.19 -26.04
N SER A 141 -23.75 19.11 -25.29
CA SER A 141 -22.92 18.63 -24.18
C SER A 141 -21.64 17.95 -24.62
N SER A 142 -21.55 17.44 -25.85
CA SER A 142 -20.29 16.99 -26.45
C SER A 142 -19.77 18.05 -27.43
N ILE A 143 -19.54 19.26 -26.96
CA ILE A 143 -18.67 20.19 -27.69
C ILE A 143 -17.27 19.56 -27.60
N GLN A 144 -16.90 18.77 -28.60
CA GLN A 144 -15.50 18.43 -28.79
C GLN A 144 -14.78 19.76 -29.00
N GLU A 145 -13.99 20.18 -28.02
CA GLU A 145 -13.06 21.27 -28.23
C GLU A 145 -12.29 20.96 -29.52
N LYS A 146 -12.21 21.95 -30.42
CA LYS A 146 -11.46 21.76 -31.66
C LYS A 146 -10.08 21.22 -31.29
N PRO A 147 -9.59 20.17 -31.95
CA PRO A 147 -8.29 19.60 -31.61
C PRO A 147 -7.24 20.69 -31.67
N ARG A 148 -6.31 20.70 -30.70
CA ARG A 148 -5.21 21.66 -30.67
C ARG A 148 -4.33 21.41 -31.89
N VAL A 149 -4.27 22.40 -32.79
CA VAL A 149 -3.46 22.37 -34.02
C VAL A 149 -2.09 22.94 -33.72
N TYR A 150 -1.02 22.22 -34.09
CA TYR A 150 0.36 22.68 -33.98
C TYR A 150 0.84 23.36 -35.26
N PRO A 151 1.77 24.32 -35.20
CA PRO A 151 2.29 24.99 -36.40
C PRO A 151 2.97 23.99 -37.33
N GLY A 152 2.57 23.98 -38.61
CA GLY A 152 3.03 23.05 -39.64
C GLY A 152 2.05 21.92 -39.96
N GLU A 153 1.02 21.71 -39.12
CA GLU A 153 -0.04 20.73 -39.40
C GLU A 153 -1.03 21.28 -40.43
N LYS A 154 -1.32 20.47 -41.45
CA LYS A 154 -2.40 20.74 -42.42
C LYS A 154 -3.69 20.12 -41.90
N THR A 155 -4.74 20.92 -41.76
CA THR A 155 -6.05 20.44 -41.31
C THR A 155 -7.09 20.69 -42.40
N PHE A 156 -8.05 19.77 -42.51
CA PHE A 156 -9.20 19.92 -43.41
C PHE A 156 -10.47 19.43 -42.69
N LYS A 157 -11.63 19.92 -43.14
CA LYS A 157 -12.93 19.47 -42.63
C LYS A 157 -13.55 18.54 -43.64
N ALA A 158 -13.79 17.29 -43.26
CA ALA A 158 -14.47 16.30 -44.07
C ALA A 158 -15.37 15.44 -43.19
N ARG A 159 -16.39 14.81 -43.80
CA ARG A 159 -17.10 13.71 -43.15
C ARG A 159 -16.18 12.49 -43.19
N LEU A 160 -16.26 11.61 -42.18
CA LEU A 160 -15.36 10.45 -42.06
C LEU A 160 -15.39 9.55 -43.30
N GLU A 161 -16.56 9.45 -43.94
CA GLU A 161 -16.80 8.66 -45.17
C GLU A 161 -16.03 9.20 -46.39
N ASP A 162 -15.79 10.52 -46.44
CA ASP A 162 -15.14 11.18 -47.57
C ASP A 162 -13.60 11.14 -47.45
N VAL A 163 -13.08 10.70 -46.29
CA VAL A 163 -11.65 10.67 -46.01
C VAL A 163 -11.03 9.37 -46.52
N LYS A 164 -10.22 9.47 -47.57
CA LYS A 164 -9.41 8.36 -48.05
C LYS A 164 -8.09 8.29 -47.30
N ILE A 165 -7.66 7.08 -46.94
CA ILE A 165 -6.36 6.83 -46.30
C ILE A 165 -5.41 6.31 -47.38
N ASP A 166 -4.24 6.92 -47.49
CA ASP A 166 -3.17 6.41 -48.32
C ASP A 166 -2.67 5.07 -47.76
N PRO A 167 -2.72 3.97 -48.53
CA PRO A 167 -2.32 2.65 -48.02
C PRO A 167 -0.81 2.55 -47.77
N SER A 168 -0.01 3.43 -48.37
CA SER A 168 1.45 3.44 -48.24
C SER A 168 1.95 4.22 -47.03
N THR A 169 1.32 5.35 -46.70
CA THR A 169 1.75 6.26 -45.62
C THR A 169 0.85 6.21 -44.40
N GLY A 170 -0.36 5.65 -44.52
CA GLY A 170 -1.39 5.69 -43.47
C GLY A 170 -1.93 7.10 -43.20
N GLN A 171 -1.57 8.08 -44.02
CA GLN A 171 -2.02 9.47 -43.87
C GLN A 171 -3.35 9.68 -44.58
N PHE A 172 -4.14 10.62 -44.06
CA PHE A 172 -5.37 11.04 -44.71
C PHE A 172 -5.05 11.87 -45.96
N GLN A 173 -5.62 11.49 -47.10
CA GLN A 173 -5.54 12.28 -48.32
C GLN A 173 -6.38 13.55 -48.17
N LEU A 174 -5.81 14.68 -48.56
CA LEU A 174 -6.56 15.92 -48.70
C LEU A 174 -7.56 15.76 -49.85
N PRO A 175 -8.84 16.13 -49.69
CA PRO A 175 -9.75 16.17 -50.81
C PRO A 175 -9.25 17.20 -51.84
N ASP A 176 -9.22 16.81 -53.12
CA ASP A 176 -8.77 17.67 -54.21
C ASP A 176 -9.54 19.00 -54.17
N ALA A 177 -8.82 20.12 -54.04
CA ALA A 177 -9.40 21.45 -54.01
C ALA A 177 -10.05 21.73 -55.37
N LYS A 178 -11.39 21.81 -55.40
CA LYS A 178 -12.13 22.37 -56.53
C LYS A 178 -11.98 23.89 -56.60
#